data_AF-A0A0N4XQI1-F1
#
_entry.id   AF-A0A0N4XQI1-F1
#
_cell.length_a   1.000
_cell.length_b   1.000
_cell.length_c   1.000
_cell.angle_alpha   90.00
_cell.angle_beta   90.00
_cell.angle_gamma   90.00
#
_symmetry.space_group_name_H-M   'P 1'
#
loop_
_entity.id
_entity.type
_entity.pdbx_description
1 polymer ?
#
loop_
_entity_poly.entity_id
_entity_poly.type
_entity_poly.pdbx_seq_one_letter_code
_entity_poly.pdbx_strand_id
1 'polypeptide(L)'
;MADAILGSTGCSPDQSQDVRNKALEMINYRRSELAKGAVAKDNGALLPSAANMRKITYDCALEGEAMAYAKQCTGAGSSQLGITENFERVTATDQFKAVAVATRTWWKQVRLQPGIGVNKVTFRDKHMSSPIRFFTLMGWADVQRMGCGVYNCGSVFNAVCRYDPR
;
A
#
# COMPACT_ATOMS: atom_id res chain seq x y z
N MET A 1 22.22 -25.40 -8.43
CA MET A 1 20.76 -25.48 -8.60
C MET A 1 20.17 -25.53 -7.21
N ALA A 2 19.44 -24.50 -6.80
CA ALA A 2 18.69 -24.50 -5.55
C ALA A 2 17.23 -24.32 -5.94
N ASP A 3 16.44 -25.32 -5.56
CA ASP A 3 15.11 -25.58 -6.05
C ASP A 3 14.12 -24.45 -5.73
N ALA A 4 13.32 -24.14 -6.74
CA ALA A 4 12.10 -23.39 -6.59
C ALA A 4 11.12 -24.20 -5.73
N ILE A 5 10.83 -23.71 -4.52
CA ILE A 5 9.63 -24.13 -3.79
C ILE A 5 8.45 -23.37 -4.41
N LEU A 6 7.92 -23.95 -5.48
CA LEU A 6 6.54 -23.71 -5.92
C LEU A 6 5.62 -24.40 -4.90
N GLY A 7 4.84 -23.60 -4.18
CA GLY A 7 3.73 -24.06 -3.36
C GLY A 7 3.99 -24.03 -1.86
N SER A 8 3.71 -22.90 -1.23
CA SER A 8 3.25 -22.93 0.16
C SER A 8 1.86 -22.31 0.18
N THR A 9 0.88 -23.08 0.62
CA THR A 9 -0.52 -22.65 0.86
C THR A 9 -0.64 -21.69 2.06
N GLY A 10 0.40 -20.93 2.37
CA GLY A 10 0.51 -20.05 3.51
C GLY A 10 1.27 -18.77 3.19
N CYS A 11 0.95 -17.73 3.94
CA CYS A 11 1.67 -16.46 3.93
C CYS A 11 3.08 -16.62 4.55
N SER A 12 3.96 -15.64 4.39
CA SER A 12 5.35 -15.68 4.86
C SER A 12 5.43 -15.89 6.39
N PRO A 13 6.32 -16.77 6.89
CA PRO A 13 6.50 -16.95 8.33
C PRO A 13 7.15 -15.73 9.01
N ASP A 14 7.77 -14.83 8.24
CA ASP A 14 8.48 -13.65 8.78
C ASP A 14 7.52 -12.55 9.27
N GLN A 15 6.21 -12.74 9.18
CA GLN A 15 5.19 -11.77 9.56
C GLN A 15 4.01 -12.47 10.23
N SER A 16 3.43 -11.83 11.25
CA SER A 16 2.26 -12.36 11.97
C SER A 16 0.95 -12.05 11.26
N GLN A 17 -0.10 -12.80 11.60
CA GLN A 17 -1.46 -12.55 11.10
C GLN A 17 -1.97 -11.16 11.51
N ASP A 18 -1.59 -10.65 12.68
CA ASP A 18 -2.01 -9.33 13.15
C ASP A 18 -1.49 -8.20 12.27
N VAL A 19 -0.26 -8.32 11.74
CA VAL A 19 0.30 -7.32 10.81
C VAL A 19 -0.49 -7.33 9.49
N ARG A 20 -0.89 -8.51 9.01
CA ARG A 20 -1.72 -8.67 7.80
C ARG A 20 -3.08 -8.02 7.98
N ASN A 21 -3.77 -8.39 9.07
CA ASN A 21 -5.08 -7.85 9.42
C ASN A 21 -5.00 -6.33 9.58
N LYS A 22 -3.96 -5.82 10.25
CA LYS A 22 -3.76 -4.39 10.43
C LYS A 22 -3.66 -3.64 9.11
N ALA A 23 -2.86 -4.14 8.17
CA ALA A 23 -2.71 -3.53 6.86
C ALA A 23 -4.04 -3.53 6.09
N LEU A 24 -4.71 -4.69 6.03
CA LEU A 24 -5.95 -4.90 5.30
C LEU A 24 -7.09 -4.03 5.84
N GLU A 25 -7.28 -4.00 7.15
CA GLU A 25 -8.30 -3.21 7.82
C GLU A 25 -8.08 -1.72 7.61
N MET A 26 -6.84 -1.23 7.78
CA MET A 26 -6.55 0.19 7.63
C MET A 26 -6.77 0.69 6.20
N ILE A 27 -6.42 -0.12 5.20
CA ILE A 27 -6.63 0.20 3.78
C ILE A 27 -8.11 0.13 3.43
N ASN A 28 -8.83 -0.93 3.81
CA ASN A 28 -10.26 -1.04 3.52
C ASN A 28 -11.10 0.03 4.23
N TYR A 29 -10.76 0.40 5.46
CA TYR A 29 -11.39 1.53 6.16
C TYR A 29 -11.22 2.84 5.36
N ARG A 30 -10.00 3.13 4.90
CA ARG A 30 -9.67 4.30 4.09
C ARG A 30 -10.41 4.32 2.75
N ARG A 31 -10.48 3.18 2.07
CA ARG A 31 -11.25 3.01 0.84
C ARG A 31 -12.73 3.25 1.07
N SER A 32 -13.28 2.79 2.19
CA SER A 32 -14.67 3.09 2.59
C SER A 32 -14.90 4.61 2.78
N GLU A 33 -14.00 5.30 3.49
CA GLU A 33 -14.13 6.75 3.67
C GLU A 33 -13.99 7.52 2.35
N LEU A 34 -13.09 7.09 1.47
CA LEU A 34 -12.98 7.64 0.12
C LEU A 34 -14.25 7.40 -0.69
N ALA A 35 -14.82 6.19 -0.63
CA ALA A 35 -16.05 5.85 -1.35
C ALA A 35 -17.25 6.71 -0.91
N LYS A 36 -17.30 7.12 0.36
CA LYS A 36 -18.31 8.02 0.91
C LYS A 36 -18.08 9.50 0.57
N GLY A 37 -16.95 9.84 -0.07
CA GLY A 37 -16.56 11.23 -0.32
C GLY A 37 -16.10 11.98 0.94
N ALA A 38 -15.62 11.27 1.97
CA ALA A 38 -15.23 11.86 3.26
C ALA A 38 -13.74 12.22 3.35
N VAL A 39 -13.00 12.14 2.24
CA VAL A 39 -11.55 12.36 2.21
C VAL A 39 -11.24 13.74 1.64
N ALA A 40 -10.68 14.62 2.45
CA ALA A 40 -10.21 15.93 2.02
C ALA A 40 -8.85 15.83 1.29
N LYS A 41 -8.66 16.65 0.26
CA LYS A 41 -7.37 16.87 -0.40
C LYS A 41 -6.56 17.99 0.27
N ASP A 42 -5.42 18.33 -0.33
CA ASP A 42 -4.47 19.35 0.11
C ASP A 42 -5.10 20.73 0.40
N ASN A 43 -6.10 21.13 -0.39
CA ASN A 43 -6.81 22.40 -0.21
C ASN A 43 -8.08 22.32 0.65
N GLY A 44 -8.33 21.17 1.31
CA GLY A 44 -9.50 20.95 2.16
C GLY A 44 -10.78 20.53 1.41
N ALA A 45 -10.81 20.60 0.07
CA ALA A 45 -11.96 20.11 -0.70
C ALA A 45 -12.10 18.58 -0.55
N LEU A 46 -13.34 18.09 -0.48
CA LEU A 46 -13.60 16.65 -0.45
C LEU A 46 -13.45 16.03 -1.85
N LEU A 47 -12.86 14.83 -1.90
CA LEU A 47 -12.88 13.99 -3.08
C LEU A 47 -14.30 13.45 -3.32
N PRO A 48 -14.72 13.21 -4.57
CA PRO A 48 -16.05 12.69 -4.87
C PRO A 48 -16.23 11.28 -4.33
N SER A 49 -17.49 10.90 -4.09
CA SER A 49 -17.86 9.52 -3.78
C SER A 49 -17.54 8.58 -4.96
N ALA A 50 -17.33 7.30 -4.65
CA ALA A 50 -17.03 6.28 -5.64
C ALA A 50 -18.17 5.26 -5.73
N ALA A 51 -18.73 5.05 -6.92
CA ALA A 51 -19.83 4.11 -7.13
C ALA A 51 -19.38 2.63 -7.12
N ASN A 52 -18.09 2.36 -7.39
CA ASN A 52 -17.56 1.00 -7.61
C ASN A 52 -16.26 0.73 -6.83
N MET A 53 -16.08 1.33 -5.65
CA MET A 53 -14.91 1.04 -4.79
C MET A 53 -14.96 -0.40 -4.27
N ARG A 54 -14.07 -1.27 -4.76
CA ARG A 54 -14.02 -2.68 -4.33
C ARG A 54 -13.40 -2.81 -2.94
N LYS A 55 -13.95 -3.72 -2.11
CA LYS A 55 -13.27 -4.16 -0.88
C LYS A 55 -12.13 -5.09 -1.26
N ILE A 56 -10.94 -4.83 -0.73
CA ILE A 56 -9.73 -5.61 -0.99
C ILE A 56 -9.70 -6.85 -0.10
N THR A 57 -9.20 -7.97 -0.63
CA THR A 57 -8.83 -9.19 0.12
C THR A 57 -7.31 -9.35 0.22
N TYR A 58 -6.85 -10.14 1.19
CA TYR A 58 -5.43 -10.43 1.36
C TYR A 58 -4.98 -11.57 0.45
N ASP A 59 -3.77 -11.47 -0.10
CA ASP A 59 -3.17 -12.45 -1.01
C ASP A 59 -1.74 -12.78 -0.54
N CYS A 60 -1.52 -14.04 -0.17
CA CYS A 60 -0.23 -14.52 0.34
C CYS A 60 0.87 -14.56 -0.74
N ALA A 61 0.52 -14.69 -2.02
CA ALA A 61 1.52 -14.65 -3.09
C ALA A 61 2.08 -13.23 -3.25
N LEU A 62 1.19 -12.22 -3.26
CA LEU A 62 1.59 -10.80 -3.22
C LEU A 62 2.41 -10.46 -1.97
N GLU A 63 2.08 -11.06 -0.81
CA GLU A 63 2.88 -10.90 0.41
C GLU A 63 4.27 -11.49 0.24
N GLY A 64 4.41 -12.73 -0.25
CA GLY A 64 5.71 -13.38 -0.40
C GLY A 64 6.64 -12.54 -1.28
N GLU A 65 6.09 -12.02 -2.37
CA GLU A 65 6.70 -11.06 -3.27
C GLU A 65 7.12 -9.74 -2.59
N ALA A 66 6.22 -9.12 -1.84
CA ALA A 66 6.50 -7.89 -1.10
C ALA A 66 7.53 -8.11 0.01
N MET A 67 7.49 -9.24 0.70
CA MET A 67 8.43 -9.64 1.75
C MET A 67 9.83 -9.88 1.19
N ALA A 68 9.94 -10.56 0.04
CA ALA A 68 11.21 -10.75 -0.65
C ALA A 68 11.86 -9.39 -0.99
N TYR A 69 11.07 -8.38 -1.36
CA TYR A 69 11.57 -7.04 -1.60
C TYR A 69 11.90 -6.29 -0.31
N ALA A 70 11.03 -6.37 0.71
CA ALA A 70 11.24 -5.74 2.01
C ALA A 70 12.58 -6.16 2.64
N LYS A 71 12.95 -7.45 2.52
CA LYS A 71 14.22 -8.04 2.96
C LYS A 71 15.46 -7.43 2.32
N GLN A 72 15.35 -6.82 1.15
CA GLN A 72 16.47 -6.11 0.52
C GLN A 72 16.84 -4.83 1.25
N CYS A 73 15.98 -4.35 2.17
CA CYS A 73 16.24 -3.18 2.98
C CYS A 73 16.65 -1.96 2.14
N THR A 74 15.94 -1.76 1.02
CA THR A 74 16.08 -0.57 0.18
C THR A 74 15.15 0.55 0.71
N GLY A 75 15.43 1.80 0.35
CA GLY A 75 14.54 2.94 0.62
C GLY A 75 13.71 3.36 -0.60
N ALA A 76 13.69 2.52 -1.64
CA ALA A 76 13.07 2.80 -2.93
C ALA A 76 12.12 1.67 -3.29
N GLY A 77 11.19 1.93 -4.19
CA GLY A 77 10.32 0.90 -4.76
C GLY A 77 11.07 0.10 -5.81
N SER A 78 10.58 -1.10 -6.07
CA SER A 78 11.07 -1.94 -7.16
C SER A 78 10.82 -1.24 -8.50
N SER A 79 11.80 -1.26 -9.39
CA SER A 79 11.69 -0.64 -10.73
C SER A 79 10.63 -1.33 -11.59
N GLN A 80 10.46 -2.65 -11.42
CA GLN A 80 9.57 -3.49 -12.22
C GLN A 80 8.10 -3.41 -11.76
N LEU A 81 7.85 -3.27 -10.46
CA LEU A 81 6.50 -3.19 -9.88
C LEU A 81 6.19 -1.82 -9.31
N GLY A 82 7.03 -0.81 -9.58
CA GLY A 82 6.92 0.54 -9.04
C GLY A 82 5.60 1.26 -9.36
N ILE A 83 4.74 0.65 -10.17
CA ILE A 83 3.39 1.12 -10.48
C ILE A 83 2.32 0.46 -9.59
N THR A 84 2.56 -0.73 -9.04
CA THR A 84 1.62 -1.49 -8.19
C THR A 84 2.15 -1.70 -6.76
N GLU A 85 3.18 -0.96 -6.37
CA GLU A 85 3.86 -1.07 -5.09
C GLU A 85 3.89 0.24 -4.31
N ASN A 86 3.53 0.17 -3.03
CA ASN A 86 3.85 1.18 -2.04
C ASN A 86 5.00 0.68 -1.16
N PHE A 87 5.91 1.57 -0.79
CA PHE A 87 7.06 1.25 0.09
C PHE A 87 7.32 2.40 1.07
N GLU A 88 7.88 2.09 2.23
CA GLU A 88 8.25 3.08 3.24
C GLU A 88 9.34 2.53 4.17
N ARG A 89 10.30 3.39 4.54
CA ARG A 89 11.20 3.11 5.66
C ARG A 89 10.64 3.74 6.92
N VAL A 90 10.42 2.92 7.93
CA VAL A 90 9.70 3.31 9.13
C VAL A 90 10.52 3.05 10.38
N THR A 91 10.73 4.09 11.18
CA THR A 91 11.14 3.91 12.58
C THR A 91 9.92 3.49 13.41
N ALA A 92 9.95 2.29 13.96
CA ALA A 92 8.92 1.72 14.82
C ALA A 92 9.54 0.70 15.78
N THR A 93 8.76 0.23 16.77
CA THR A 93 9.24 -0.80 17.72
C THR A 93 8.98 -2.23 17.25
N ASP A 94 8.06 -2.42 16.30
CA ASP A 94 7.61 -3.72 15.83
C ASP A 94 6.94 -3.58 14.44
N GLN A 95 6.72 -4.73 13.77
CA GLN A 95 6.11 -4.79 12.44
C GLN A 95 4.67 -4.25 12.41
N PHE A 96 3.91 -4.46 13.50
CA PHE A 96 2.51 -4.03 13.59
C PHE A 96 2.39 -2.50 13.58
N LYS A 97 3.26 -1.82 14.35
CA LYS A 97 3.36 -0.35 14.32
C LYS A 97 3.97 0.13 13.00
N ALA A 98 4.96 -0.58 12.47
CA ALA A 98 5.60 -0.22 11.22
C ALA A 98 4.59 -0.17 10.05
N VAL A 99 3.77 -1.22 9.87
CA VAL A 99 2.75 -1.25 8.80
C VAL A 99 1.70 -0.17 8.99
N ALA A 100 1.33 0.12 10.24
CA ALA A 100 0.35 1.16 10.56
C ALA A 100 0.90 2.56 10.24
N VAL A 101 2.17 2.84 10.52
CA VAL A 101 2.83 4.11 10.17
C VAL A 101 2.96 4.23 8.65
N ALA A 102 3.45 3.20 7.96
CA ALA A 102 3.57 3.18 6.50
C ALA A 102 2.23 3.48 5.81
N THR A 103 1.17 2.78 6.23
CA THR A 103 -0.19 2.96 5.71
C THR A 103 -0.70 4.40 5.92
N ARG A 104 -0.40 5.04 7.06
CA ARG A 104 -0.73 6.45 7.28
C ARG A 104 0.09 7.38 6.40
N THR A 105 1.37 7.09 6.20
CA THR A 105 2.28 7.90 5.38
C THR A 105 1.94 7.87 3.90
N TRP A 106 1.50 6.73 3.37
CA TRP A 106 1.00 6.64 2.00
C TRP A 106 -0.31 7.37 1.83
N TRP A 107 -1.27 7.17 2.75
CA TRP A 107 -2.59 7.81 2.65
C TRP A 107 -2.53 9.32 2.78
N LYS A 108 -1.70 9.86 3.70
CA LYS A 108 -1.63 11.31 3.95
C LYS A 108 -1.18 12.12 2.74
N GLN A 109 -0.60 11.49 1.71
CA GLN A 109 -0.16 12.19 0.50
C GLN A 109 -1.31 12.91 -0.21
N VAL A 110 -2.56 12.46 -0.05
CA VAL A 110 -3.76 13.18 -0.53
C VAL A 110 -3.87 14.60 0.00
N ARG A 111 -3.35 14.85 1.21
CA ARG A 111 -3.38 16.16 1.89
C ARG A 111 -2.07 16.95 1.74
N LEU A 112 -1.02 16.34 1.20
CA LEU A 112 0.32 16.94 1.13
C LEU A 112 0.77 17.27 -0.28
N GLN A 113 0.21 16.59 -1.28
CA GLN A 113 0.58 16.75 -2.68
C GLN A 113 -0.53 17.47 -3.44
N PRO A 114 -0.18 18.27 -4.46
CA PRO A 114 -1.14 18.69 -5.47
C PRO A 114 -1.78 17.44 -6.08
N GLY A 115 -2.97 17.11 -5.61
CA GLY A 115 -3.58 15.81 -5.82
C GLY A 115 -4.23 15.65 -7.19
N ILE A 116 -4.99 14.58 -7.32
CA ILE A 116 -5.92 14.41 -8.44
C ILE A 116 -7.03 15.49 -8.39
N GLY A 117 -7.52 15.89 -9.56
CA GLY A 117 -8.62 16.84 -9.67
C GLY A 117 -9.93 16.22 -9.18
N VAL A 118 -10.76 17.00 -8.49
CA VAL A 118 -12.04 16.51 -7.91
C VAL A 118 -13.11 16.21 -8.96
N ASN A 119 -13.06 16.86 -10.14
CA ASN A 119 -14.09 16.69 -11.17
C ASN A 119 -13.90 15.45 -12.06
N LYS A 120 -12.64 14.99 -12.24
CA LYS A 120 -12.32 13.88 -13.17
C LYS A 120 -11.49 12.76 -12.55
N VAL A 121 -11.06 12.92 -11.29
CA VAL A 121 -10.28 11.92 -10.51
C VAL A 121 -9.18 11.25 -11.35
N THR A 122 -8.50 12.04 -12.18
CA THR A 122 -7.63 11.51 -13.24
C THR A 122 -6.20 11.35 -12.74
N PHE A 123 -5.69 10.12 -12.83
CA PHE A 123 -4.27 9.83 -12.68
C PHE A 123 -3.54 10.01 -14.03
N ARG A 124 -2.34 10.62 -14.04
CA ARG A 124 -1.59 11.01 -15.25
C ARG A 124 -0.10 10.78 -15.02
N ASP A 125 0.71 10.81 -16.07
CA ASP A 125 2.15 10.53 -15.99
C ASP A 125 2.89 11.40 -14.96
N LYS A 126 2.55 12.69 -14.86
CA LYS A 126 3.13 13.59 -13.85
C LYS A 126 2.88 13.14 -12.40
N HIS A 127 1.88 12.32 -12.16
CA HIS A 127 1.58 11.76 -10.83
C HIS A 127 2.42 10.51 -10.54
N MET A 128 2.94 9.81 -11.57
CA MET A 128 3.80 8.62 -11.39
C MET A 128 5.10 8.95 -10.65
N SER A 129 5.65 10.14 -10.87
CA SER A 129 6.85 10.62 -10.20
C SER A 129 6.57 11.41 -8.92
N SER A 130 5.30 11.58 -8.53
CA SER A 130 4.89 12.33 -7.33
C SER A 130 4.50 11.38 -6.20
N PRO A 131 4.71 11.77 -4.92
CA PRO A 131 4.23 10.99 -3.77
C PRO A 131 2.71 10.74 -3.76
N ILE A 132 1.90 11.50 -4.53
CA ILE A 132 0.45 11.27 -4.63
C ILE A 132 0.13 9.84 -5.09
N ARG A 133 1.04 9.19 -5.83
CA ARG A 133 0.89 7.80 -6.29
C ARG A 133 0.61 6.82 -5.14
N PHE A 134 1.20 7.06 -3.96
CA PHE A 134 1.04 6.18 -2.81
C PHE A 134 -0.40 6.16 -2.31
N PHE A 135 -1.03 7.34 -2.25
CA PHE A 135 -2.45 7.47 -1.92
C PHE A 135 -3.32 6.86 -3.01
N THR A 136 -3.07 7.20 -4.29
CA THR A 136 -3.94 6.76 -5.39
C THR A 136 -3.94 5.25 -5.55
N LEU A 137 -2.83 4.58 -5.27
CA LEU A 137 -2.75 3.12 -5.36
C LEU A 137 -3.60 2.44 -4.27
N MET A 138 -3.57 2.95 -3.02
CA MET A 138 -4.46 2.46 -1.96
C MET A 138 -5.94 2.71 -2.27
N GLY A 139 -6.23 3.85 -2.89
CA GLY A 139 -7.57 4.29 -3.25
C GLY A 139 -8.05 3.86 -4.63
N TRP A 140 -7.30 3.01 -5.35
CA TRP A 140 -7.64 2.65 -6.73
C TRP A 140 -8.84 1.70 -6.77
N ALA A 141 -9.93 2.10 -7.41
CA ALA A 141 -11.23 1.41 -7.29
C ALA A 141 -11.19 -0.06 -7.70
N ASP A 142 -10.42 -0.40 -8.74
CA ASP A 142 -10.37 -1.74 -9.33
C ASP A 142 -9.40 -2.71 -8.66
N VAL A 143 -8.57 -2.22 -7.73
CA VAL A 143 -7.72 -3.09 -6.89
C VAL A 143 -8.61 -4.01 -6.06
N GLN A 144 -8.29 -5.30 -6.11
CA GLN A 144 -9.07 -6.37 -5.46
C GLN A 144 -8.27 -7.12 -4.41
N ARG A 145 -6.96 -7.20 -4.58
CA ARG A 145 -6.05 -8.01 -3.77
C ARG A 145 -4.87 -7.18 -3.31
N MET A 146 -4.36 -7.49 -2.13
CA MET A 146 -3.13 -6.91 -1.62
C MET A 146 -2.32 -7.93 -0.83
N GLY A 147 -1.01 -7.71 -0.77
CA GLY A 147 -0.12 -8.40 0.16
C GLY A 147 1.00 -7.46 0.60
N CYS A 148 1.40 -7.54 1.87
CA CYS A 148 2.41 -6.64 2.43
C CYS A 148 3.52 -7.41 3.14
N GLY A 149 4.76 -7.06 2.85
CA GLY A 149 5.93 -7.52 3.59
C GLY A 149 6.51 -6.41 4.44
N VAL A 150 6.66 -6.66 5.74
CA VAL A 150 7.30 -5.72 6.67
C VAL A 150 8.49 -6.40 7.31
N TYR A 151 9.70 -5.92 7.01
CA TYR A 151 10.94 -6.55 7.48
C TYR A 151 11.75 -5.61 8.35
N ASN A 152 12.38 -6.12 9.41
CA ASN A 152 13.27 -5.34 10.26
C ASN A 152 14.67 -5.28 9.64
N CYS A 153 15.11 -4.07 9.29
CA CYS A 153 16.42 -3.80 8.68
C CYS A 153 17.45 -3.27 9.68
N GLY A 154 17.29 -3.59 10.97
CA GLY A 154 18.14 -3.14 12.07
C GLY A 154 17.48 -2.01 12.86
N SER A 155 17.76 -0.75 12.50
CA SER A 155 17.22 0.43 13.19
C SER A 155 15.87 0.92 12.65
N VAL A 156 15.47 0.43 11.47
CA VAL A 156 14.22 0.80 10.78
C VAL A 156 13.58 -0.44 10.17
N PHE A 157 12.27 -0.41 10.00
CA PHE A 157 11.51 -1.38 9.23
C PHE A 157 11.40 -0.93 7.78
N ASN A 158 11.51 -1.86 6.85
CA ASN A 158 11.13 -1.66 5.46
C ASN A 158 9.74 -2.28 5.25
N ALA A 159 8.74 -1.46 4.93
CA ALA A 159 7.36 -1.87 4.72
C ALA A 159 7.01 -1.73 3.25
N VAL A 160 6.55 -2.80 2.63
CA VAL A 160 6.20 -2.88 1.21
C VAL A 160 4.81 -3.49 1.09
N CYS A 161 3.92 -2.88 0.30
CA CYS A 161 2.62 -3.44 -0.06
C CYS A 161 2.44 -3.46 -1.57
N ARG A 162 1.97 -4.58 -2.10
CA ARG A 162 1.63 -4.78 -3.52
C ARG A 162 0.13 -4.95 -3.70
N TYR A 163 -0.36 -4.53 -4.85
CA TYR A 163 -1.79 -4.45 -5.16
C TYR A 163 -2.08 -5.05 -6.54
N ASP A 164 -3.20 -5.74 -6.68
CA ASP A 164 -3.63 -6.36 -7.94
C ASP A 164 -5.17 -6.43 -8.08
N PRO A 165 -5.73 -6.33 -9.30
CA PRO A 165 -5.10 -5.72 -10.47
C PRO A 165 -4.92 -4.21 -10.22
N ARG A 166 -4.06 -3.57 -10.99
CA ARG A 166 -4.10 -2.10 -11.12
C ARG A 166 -4.97 -1.72 -12.29
#